data_AF-A0A8S1H427-F1
#
_entry.id   AF-A0A8S1H427-F1
#
_cell.length_a   1.000
_cell.length_b   1.000
_cell.length_c   1.000
_cell.angle_alpha   90.00
_cell.angle_beta   90.00
_cell.angle_gamma   90.00
#
_symmetry.space_group_name_H-M   'P 1'
#
loop_
_entity.id
_entity.type
_entity.pdbx_description
1 polymer ?
#
loop_
_entity_poly.entity_id
_entity_poly.type
_entity_poly.pdbx_seq_one_letter_code
_entity_poly.pdbx_strand_id
1 'polypeptide(L)'
;MECEMDRFMAATLFQGRTMKTAGALLLVVFASLPSGTFECATNGLCGYQPTCGAAYAPPAAPCGCQRSYGCGSYGCYRMRARGSKSYQPKRTRMRVIAGASSEETSDRVVLRERDSAEPIDRHTLAMERLRRREPLTESEEIELVSRTVAENRKASGPVDPDRAFYECCIDRKLPDACLSKCTFGAFTKQSLTAMYFKQDACPLEAMKEMQFCAAQGRDHRDCCARNGVTTTLAGAKCLSFCDQRLGHPQQLDMSYVPCFDRFESMKSCFWHDLTRYYRA
;
A
#
# COMPACT_ATOMS: atom_id res chain seq x y z
N MET A 1 8.83 -31.78 15.43
CA MET A 1 9.12 -31.38 16.82
C MET A 1 7.91 -31.76 17.63
N GLU A 2 8.00 -32.92 18.27
CA GLU A 2 7.05 -33.44 19.24
C GLU A 2 7.04 -32.50 20.45
N CYS A 3 5.86 -32.16 20.98
CA CYS A 3 5.74 -31.63 22.33
C CYS A 3 4.74 -32.50 23.07
N GLU A 4 5.31 -33.34 23.94
CA GLU A 4 4.63 -34.08 24.98
C GLU A 4 3.76 -33.16 25.84
N MET A 5 2.60 -33.71 26.19
CA MET A 5 1.64 -33.13 27.12
C MET A 5 1.93 -33.74 28.49
N ASP A 6 2.68 -33.02 29.33
CA ASP A 6 2.92 -33.45 30.70
C ASP A 6 2.03 -32.72 31.72
N ARG A 7 1.02 -33.49 32.15
CA ARG A 7 0.47 -33.63 33.50
C ARG A 7 0.59 -32.42 34.46
N PHE A 8 -0.54 -31.74 34.64
CA PHE A 8 -0.90 -31.16 35.94
C PHE A 8 -1.72 -32.19 36.73
N MET A 9 -1.18 -32.72 37.84
CA MET A 9 -1.97 -33.45 38.83
C MET A 9 -1.73 -32.91 40.24
N ALA A 10 -2.82 -32.42 40.81
CA ALA A 10 -3.28 -32.54 42.20
C ALA A 10 -2.42 -32.01 43.36
N ALA A 11 -3.01 -31.08 44.12
CA ALA A 11 -3.08 -31.06 45.59
C ALA A 11 -3.98 -29.87 46.03
N THR A 12 -5.22 -30.10 46.51
CA THR A 12 -5.63 -30.02 47.94
C THR A 12 -5.29 -28.67 48.60
N LEU A 13 -6.17 -27.88 49.21
CA LEU A 13 -7.35 -28.07 50.05
C LEU A 13 -8.02 -26.70 50.20
N PHE A 14 -9.34 -26.60 50.40
CA PHE A 14 -9.90 -25.69 51.44
C PHE A 14 -11.35 -26.08 51.78
N GLN A 15 -11.65 -25.91 53.06
CA GLN A 15 -12.70 -26.56 53.84
C GLN A 15 -14.15 -26.25 53.44
N GLY A 16 -15.03 -27.15 53.89
CA GLY A 16 -16.44 -27.16 53.58
C GLY A 16 -17.27 -26.05 54.22
N ARG A 17 -18.41 -25.78 53.58
CA ARG A 17 -19.69 -25.50 54.26
C ARG A 17 -20.86 -25.70 53.29
N THR A 18 -21.67 -26.71 53.59
CA THR A 18 -23.10 -26.87 53.29
C THR A 18 -23.64 -26.27 51.98
N MET A 19 -23.74 -27.14 50.97
CA MET A 19 -24.49 -26.92 49.73
C MET A 19 -25.95 -27.36 49.96
N LYS A 20 -26.93 -26.46 49.79
CA LYS A 20 -28.34 -26.84 49.60
C LYS A 20 -28.90 -26.17 48.34
N THR A 21 -29.04 -27.02 47.31
CA THR A 21 -30.15 -27.07 46.34
C THR A 21 -30.39 -25.92 45.36
N ALA A 22 -29.36 -25.20 44.90
CA ALA A 22 -29.50 -24.31 43.73
C ALA A 22 -28.45 -24.52 42.62
N GLY A 23 -27.34 -25.22 42.89
CA GLY A 23 -26.21 -25.35 41.94
C GLY A 23 -26.30 -26.52 40.95
N ALA A 24 -27.22 -27.46 41.13
CA ALA A 24 -27.22 -28.71 40.36
C ALA A 24 -27.77 -28.58 38.93
N LEU A 25 -28.59 -27.57 38.63
CA LEU A 25 -29.16 -27.39 37.28
C LEU A 25 -28.20 -26.71 36.30
N LEU A 26 -27.23 -25.94 36.80
CA LEU A 26 -26.32 -25.14 35.98
C LEU A 26 -25.12 -25.95 35.46
N LEU A 27 -24.74 -27.02 36.14
CA LEU A 27 -23.64 -27.91 35.72
C LEU A 27 -24.03 -28.88 34.59
N VAL A 28 -25.31 -29.20 34.44
CA VAL A 28 -25.77 -30.12 33.37
C VAL A 28 -25.81 -29.41 32.01
N VAL A 29 -25.98 -28.08 31.98
CA VAL A 29 -25.99 -27.29 30.73
C VAL A 29 -24.58 -27.10 30.16
N PHE A 30 -23.53 -27.08 30.99
CA PHE A 30 -22.15 -26.98 30.51
C PHE A 30 -21.57 -28.31 30.01
N ALA A 31 -22.15 -29.45 30.40
CA ALA A 31 -21.66 -30.77 30.01
C ALA A 31 -22.14 -31.26 28.62
N SER A 32 -22.96 -30.47 27.92
CA SER A 32 -23.50 -30.81 26.59
C SER A 32 -22.98 -29.91 25.45
N LEU A 33 -21.97 -29.06 25.70
CA LEU A 33 -21.28 -28.36 24.63
C LEU A 33 -20.43 -29.36 23.83
N PRO A 34 -20.69 -29.59 22.54
CA PRO A 34 -19.89 -30.50 21.74
C PRO A 34 -18.45 -30.00 21.67
N SER A 35 -17.50 -30.90 21.85
CA SER A 35 -16.08 -30.67 21.58
C SER A 35 -15.94 -30.18 20.15
N GLY A 36 -15.38 -28.98 19.97
CA GLY A 36 -15.34 -28.27 18.69
C GLY A 36 -14.86 -29.16 17.56
N THR A 37 -15.71 -29.35 16.56
CA THR A 37 -15.35 -29.98 15.30
C THR A 37 -14.38 -29.06 14.57
N PHE A 38 -13.18 -29.57 14.25
CA PHE A 38 -12.28 -28.96 13.27
C PHE A 38 -12.84 -29.21 11.88
N GLU A 39 -13.94 -28.55 11.55
CA GLU A 39 -14.49 -28.53 10.20
C GLU A 39 -14.27 -27.13 9.63
N CYS A 40 -13.43 -27.02 8.60
CA CYS A 40 -13.42 -25.83 7.78
C CYS A 40 -14.73 -25.85 6.97
N ALA A 41 -15.59 -24.87 7.17
CA ALA A 41 -16.72 -24.67 6.29
C ALA A 41 -16.19 -24.50 4.85
N THR A 42 -16.88 -25.04 3.85
CA THR A 42 -16.53 -24.94 2.42
C THR A 42 -16.44 -23.49 1.91
N ASN A 43 -16.80 -22.52 2.74
CA ASN A 43 -16.60 -21.08 2.55
C ASN A 43 -15.23 -20.54 3.03
N GLY A 44 -14.29 -21.41 3.40
CA GLY A 44 -12.92 -21.01 3.79
C GLY A 44 -12.79 -20.35 5.17
N LEU A 45 -13.82 -20.45 6.01
CA LEU A 45 -13.78 -19.99 7.40
C LEU A 45 -13.32 -21.14 8.29
N CYS A 46 -12.06 -21.11 8.72
CA CYS A 46 -11.52 -22.01 9.73
C CYS A 46 -11.36 -21.24 11.05
N GLY A 47 -11.98 -21.74 12.12
CA GLY A 47 -11.58 -21.57 13.53
C GLY A 47 -11.37 -20.16 14.08
N TYR A 48 -12.24 -19.75 15.00
CA TYR A 48 -12.06 -18.57 15.85
C TYR A 48 -10.90 -18.81 16.83
N GLN A 49 -9.70 -18.30 16.52
CA GLN A 49 -8.54 -18.34 17.42
C GLN A 49 -8.01 -16.92 17.66
N PRO A 50 -7.69 -16.51 18.90
CA PRO A 50 -7.55 -15.09 19.25
C PRO A 50 -6.22 -14.44 18.81
N THR A 51 -5.33 -15.15 18.12
CA THR A 51 -3.94 -14.70 17.91
C THR A 51 -3.43 -14.78 16.47
N CYS A 52 -4.30 -14.98 15.47
CA CYS A 52 -3.92 -14.83 14.07
C CYS A 52 -4.69 -13.66 13.45
N GLY A 53 -4.17 -12.44 13.65
CA GLY A 53 -4.58 -11.26 12.89
C GLY A 53 -4.09 -11.37 11.45
N ALA A 54 -4.72 -12.24 10.65
CA ALA A 54 -4.64 -12.13 9.20
C ALA A 54 -5.43 -10.87 8.82
N ALA A 55 -4.73 -9.84 8.34
CA ALA A 55 -5.39 -8.72 7.67
C ALA A 55 -6.34 -9.32 6.61
N TYR A 56 -7.63 -9.01 6.70
CA TYR A 56 -8.62 -9.44 5.74
C TYR A 56 -8.24 -8.83 4.38
N ALA A 57 -7.47 -9.58 3.59
CA ALA A 57 -7.27 -9.29 2.19
C ALA A 57 -8.60 -9.64 1.52
N PRO A 58 -9.34 -8.67 0.94
CA PRO A 58 -10.56 -8.99 0.24
C PRO A 58 -10.25 -10.02 -0.87
N PRO A 59 -11.16 -10.98 -1.12
CA PRO A 59 -10.96 -11.96 -2.17
C PRO A 59 -10.74 -11.24 -3.49
N ALA A 60 -9.70 -11.64 -4.24
CA ALA A 60 -9.48 -11.16 -5.58
C ALA A 60 -10.76 -11.39 -6.40
N ALA A 61 -11.36 -10.31 -6.91
CA ALA A 61 -12.53 -10.43 -7.75
C ALA A 61 -12.20 -11.35 -8.95
N PRO A 62 -13.10 -12.26 -9.37
CA PRO A 62 -12.90 -13.05 -10.57
C PRO A 62 -12.74 -12.10 -11.75
N CYS A 63 -11.51 -11.95 -12.24
CA CYS A 63 -11.15 -10.78 -13.04
C CYS A 63 -11.51 -10.98 -14.52
N GLY A 64 -12.73 -10.59 -14.90
CA GLY A 64 -13.19 -10.44 -16.28
C GLY A 64 -12.94 -9.04 -16.84
N CYS A 65 -11.70 -8.55 -16.82
CA CYS A 65 -11.37 -7.20 -17.29
C CYS A 65 -11.37 -7.12 -18.83
N GLN A 66 -11.78 -5.97 -19.37
CA GLN A 66 -11.71 -5.70 -20.81
C GLN A 66 -10.26 -5.71 -21.32
N ARG A 67 -10.08 -5.90 -22.64
CA ARG A 67 -8.75 -5.75 -23.28
C ARG A 67 -8.17 -4.39 -22.93
N SER A 68 -6.87 -4.32 -22.64
CA SER A 68 -6.12 -3.16 -22.10
C SER A 68 -6.30 -2.87 -20.60
N TYR A 69 -7.04 -3.70 -19.86
CA TYR A 69 -7.13 -3.63 -18.40
C TYR A 69 -6.52 -4.88 -17.75
N GLY A 70 -5.93 -4.70 -16.57
CA GLY A 70 -5.36 -5.76 -15.75
C GLY A 70 -6.09 -5.89 -14.42
N CYS A 71 -5.88 -7.00 -13.72
CA CYS A 71 -6.46 -7.23 -12.40
C CYS A 71 -5.60 -6.61 -11.30
N GLY A 72 -6.15 -5.66 -10.56
CA GLY A 72 -5.56 -5.08 -9.36
C GLY A 72 -6.32 -5.51 -8.10
N SER A 73 -5.86 -5.06 -6.94
CA SER A 73 -6.48 -5.37 -5.64
C SER A 73 -7.89 -4.79 -5.48
N TYR A 74 -8.23 -3.76 -6.27
CA TYR A 74 -9.49 -3.02 -6.19
C TYR A 74 -10.35 -3.15 -7.47
N GLY A 75 -10.07 -4.16 -8.30
CA GLY A 75 -10.76 -4.40 -9.56
C GLY A 75 -9.87 -4.13 -10.78
N CYS A 76 -10.51 -3.79 -11.90
CA CYS A 76 -9.81 -3.59 -13.16
C CYS A 76 -9.12 -2.23 -13.20
N TYR A 77 -7.82 -2.22 -13.51
CA TYR A 77 -7.05 -1.00 -13.76
C TYR A 77 -6.54 -0.98 -15.19
N ARG A 78 -6.38 0.20 -15.78
CA ARG A 78 -5.88 0.31 -17.14
C ARG A 78 -4.39 -0.02 -17.20
N MET A 79 -4.02 -0.97 -18.04
CA MET A 79 -2.62 -1.30 -18.33
C MET A 79 -2.04 -0.18 -19.20
N ARG A 80 -1.11 0.58 -18.64
CA ARG A 80 -0.31 1.54 -19.41
C ARG A 80 1.09 0.97 -19.59
N ALA A 81 1.49 0.76 -20.85
CA ALA A 81 2.89 0.58 -21.17
C ALA A 81 3.61 1.88 -20.81
N ARG A 82 4.49 1.84 -19.82
CA ARG A 82 5.43 2.94 -19.61
C ARG A 82 6.39 2.90 -20.77
N GLY A 83 6.37 3.92 -21.62
CA GLY A 83 7.47 4.13 -22.54
C GLY A 83 8.73 4.19 -21.69
N SER A 84 9.66 3.26 -21.89
CA SER A 84 11.00 3.42 -21.35
C SER A 84 11.49 4.76 -21.88
N LYS A 85 12.01 5.65 -21.02
CA LYS A 85 12.78 6.83 -21.48
C LYS A 85 14.10 6.41 -22.14
N SER A 86 14.15 5.23 -22.73
CA SER A 86 15.26 4.73 -23.51
C SER A 86 15.25 5.45 -24.84
N TYR A 87 16.31 6.20 -25.10
CA TYR A 87 16.68 6.76 -26.40
C TYR A 87 16.13 8.15 -26.71
N GLN A 88 16.88 9.17 -26.30
CA GLN A 88 17.06 10.34 -27.15
C GLN A 88 18.35 10.14 -27.96
N PRO A 89 18.29 9.97 -29.29
CA PRO A 89 19.51 10.04 -30.08
C PRO A 89 20.08 11.43 -29.89
N LYS A 90 21.26 11.55 -29.30
CA LYS A 90 22.08 12.74 -29.50
C LYS A 90 22.37 12.79 -30.99
N ARG A 91 21.61 13.60 -31.75
CA ARG A 91 21.99 13.99 -33.10
C ARG A 91 23.27 14.81 -32.98
N THR A 92 24.42 14.16 -32.95
CA THR A 92 25.66 14.80 -33.34
C THR A 92 25.47 15.26 -34.78
N ARG A 93 25.55 16.57 -34.98
CA ARG A 93 25.44 17.22 -36.28
C ARG A 93 26.73 16.93 -37.06
N MET A 94 26.97 15.68 -37.43
CA MET A 94 28.07 15.34 -38.32
C MET A 94 27.58 15.55 -39.75
N ARG A 95 28.16 16.54 -40.42
CA ARG A 95 27.98 16.77 -41.85
C ARG A 95 28.58 15.55 -42.56
N VAL A 96 27.74 14.69 -43.13
CA VAL A 96 28.16 13.55 -43.95
C VAL A 96 28.90 14.10 -45.18
N ILE A 97 30.19 13.82 -45.26
CA ILE A 97 30.93 13.89 -46.53
C ILE A 97 30.75 12.51 -47.17
N ALA A 98 30.12 12.48 -48.33
CA ALA A 98 29.92 11.26 -49.09
C ALA A 98 31.28 10.72 -49.57
N GLY A 99 31.74 9.63 -48.98
CA GLY A 99 32.94 8.92 -49.44
C GLY A 99 33.74 8.25 -48.33
N ALA A 100 33.16 7.28 -47.62
CA ALA A 100 33.94 6.28 -46.88
C ALA A 100 33.08 5.03 -46.64
N SER A 101 33.38 3.97 -47.38
CA SER A 101 32.86 2.63 -47.18
C SER A 101 33.47 2.02 -45.92
N SER A 102 32.75 2.00 -44.79
CA SER A 102 32.94 1.05 -43.66
C SER A 102 32.05 1.38 -42.44
N GLU A 103 30.73 1.47 -42.61
CA GLU A 103 29.83 1.85 -41.49
C GLU A 103 28.72 0.82 -41.15
N GLU A 104 28.75 -0.41 -41.68
CA GLU A 104 27.73 -1.43 -41.35
C GLU A 104 28.13 -2.40 -40.23
N THR A 105 29.38 -2.40 -39.76
CA THR A 105 29.84 -3.31 -38.70
C THR A 105 29.91 -2.67 -37.31
N SER A 106 29.89 -1.33 -37.22
CA SER A 106 29.99 -0.60 -35.95
C SER A 106 28.68 -0.67 -35.15
N ASP A 107 27.52 -0.60 -35.82
CA ASP A 107 26.23 -0.59 -35.14
C ASP A 107 25.91 -1.90 -34.42
N ARG A 108 26.39 -3.05 -34.92
CA ARG A 108 26.18 -4.35 -34.27
C ARG A 108 27.04 -4.53 -33.01
N VAL A 109 28.22 -3.90 -32.96
CA VAL A 109 29.10 -3.93 -31.79
C VAL A 109 28.59 -2.97 -30.72
N VAL A 110 28.17 -1.76 -31.11
CA VAL A 110 27.58 -0.76 -30.22
C VAL A 110 26.26 -1.25 -29.59
N LEU A 111 25.44 -2.01 -30.31
CA LEU A 111 24.25 -2.65 -29.74
C LEU A 111 24.61 -3.73 -28.70
N ARG A 112 25.63 -4.55 -28.98
CA ARG A 112 26.02 -5.70 -28.13
C ARG A 112 26.83 -5.31 -26.88
N GLU A 113 27.62 -4.23 -26.95
CA GLU A 113 28.31 -3.65 -25.78
C GLU A 113 27.37 -2.83 -24.89
N ARG A 114 26.23 -2.35 -25.43
CA ARG A 114 25.26 -1.56 -24.67
C ARG A 114 24.22 -2.40 -23.93
N ASP A 115 23.94 -3.61 -24.39
CA ASP A 115 23.17 -4.61 -23.62
C ASP A 115 23.89 -5.06 -22.33
N SER A 116 25.22 -4.89 -22.25
CA SER A 116 26.03 -5.21 -21.06
C SER A 116 26.35 -4.00 -20.18
N ALA A 117 25.92 -2.79 -20.58
CA ALA A 117 26.15 -1.52 -19.88
C ALA A 117 24.85 -0.81 -19.43
N GLU A 118 23.67 -1.43 -19.56
CA GLU A 118 22.48 -0.97 -18.84
C GLU A 118 22.71 -1.24 -17.34
N PRO A 119 22.72 -0.22 -16.47
CA PRO A 119 22.74 -0.45 -15.04
C PRO A 119 21.50 -1.28 -14.68
N ILE A 120 21.70 -2.41 -14.00
CA ILE A 120 20.61 -3.29 -13.55
C ILE A 120 19.50 -2.41 -12.95
N ASP A 121 18.30 -2.44 -13.56
CA ASP A 121 17.15 -1.67 -13.07
C ASP A 121 16.98 -1.95 -11.57
N ARG A 122 16.97 -0.90 -10.74
CA ARG A 122 16.85 -1.01 -9.28
C ARG A 122 15.63 -1.83 -8.88
N HIS A 123 14.56 -1.75 -9.67
CA HIS A 123 13.36 -2.57 -9.46
C HIS A 123 13.68 -4.07 -9.62
N THR A 124 14.42 -4.45 -10.67
CA THR A 124 14.87 -5.83 -10.90
C THR A 124 15.77 -6.32 -9.77
N LEU A 125 16.71 -5.48 -9.31
CA LEU A 125 17.57 -5.80 -8.17
C LEU A 125 16.75 -6.03 -6.89
N ALA A 126 15.79 -5.17 -6.60
CA ALA A 126 14.90 -5.31 -5.44
C ALA A 126 14.05 -6.59 -5.53
N MET A 127 13.54 -6.92 -6.73
CA MET A 127 12.81 -8.17 -6.98
C MET A 127 13.69 -9.41 -6.79
N GLU A 128 14.96 -9.36 -7.17
CA GLU A 128 15.91 -10.45 -6.93
C GLU A 128 16.20 -10.64 -5.45
N ARG A 129 16.41 -9.56 -4.69
CA ARG A 129 16.61 -9.62 -3.23
C ARG A 129 15.39 -10.22 -2.53
N LEU A 130 14.18 -9.82 -2.94
CA LEU A 130 12.93 -10.44 -2.49
C LEU A 130 12.90 -11.95 -2.76
N ARG A 131 13.25 -12.38 -3.98
CA ARG A 131 13.30 -13.81 -4.35
C ARG A 131 14.30 -14.59 -3.49
N ARG A 132 15.42 -13.96 -3.14
CA ARG A 132 16.44 -14.50 -2.22
C ARG A 132 16.03 -14.40 -0.74
N ARG A 133 14.87 -13.83 -0.42
CA ARG A 133 14.38 -13.57 0.95
C ARG A 133 15.35 -12.72 1.78
N GLU A 134 16.10 -11.85 1.12
CA GLU A 134 16.98 -10.88 1.77
C GLU A 134 16.16 -9.71 2.33
N PRO A 135 16.53 -9.13 3.47
CA PRO A 135 15.88 -7.94 3.98
C PRO A 135 16.12 -6.76 3.01
N LEU A 136 15.03 -6.08 2.65
CA LEU A 136 15.09 -4.90 1.81
C LEU A 136 15.33 -3.66 2.65
N THR A 137 15.99 -2.67 2.05
CA THR A 137 16.01 -1.31 2.59
C THR A 137 14.70 -0.60 2.28
N GLU A 138 14.33 0.41 3.08
CA GLU A 138 13.14 1.26 2.83
C GLU A 138 13.11 1.79 1.39
N SER A 139 14.27 2.16 0.85
CA SER A 139 14.38 2.68 -0.51
C SER A 139 14.07 1.63 -1.60
N GLU A 140 14.38 0.36 -1.34
CA GLU A 140 14.07 -0.74 -2.24
C GLU A 140 12.61 -1.17 -2.10
N GLU A 141 12.05 -1.15 -0.88
CA GLU A 141 10.62 -1.36 -0.66
C GLU A 141 9.78 -0.33 -1.41
N ILE A 142 10.18 0.95 -1.39
CA ILE A 142 9.51 2.01 -2.14
C ILE A 142 9.62 1.76 -3.65
N GLU A 143 10.79 1.35 -4.15
CA GLU A 143 11.01 1.05 -5.58
C GLU A 143 10.12 -0.10 -6.07
N LEU A 144 9.81 -1.07 -5.20
CA LEU A 144 8.90 -2.18 -5.51
C LEU A 144 7.44 -1.75 -5.51
N VAL A 145 7.06 -0.87 -4.59
CA VAL A 145 5.69 -0.43 -4.39
C VAL A 145 5.29 0.67 -5.37
N SER A 146 6.19 1.61 -5.66
CA SER A 146 6.01 2.70 -6.61
C SER A 146 7.35 3.25 -7.10
N ARG A 147 7.69 2.94 -8.35
CA ARG A 147 8.87 3.46 -9.04
C ARG A 147 8.81 4.98 -9.16
N THR A 148 7.63 5.56 -9.41
CA THR A 148 7.48 7.02 -9.57
C THR A 148 7.75 7.77 -8.27
N VAL A 149 7.32 7.25 -7.12
CA VAL A 149 7.70 7.81 -5.81
C VAL A 149 9.20 7.71 -5.60
N ALA A 150 9.82 6.57 -5.93
CA ALA A 150 11.27 6.40 -5.82
C ALA A 150 12.07 7.38 -6.71
N GLU A 151 11.58 7.65 -7.92
CA GLU A 151 12.15 8.63 -8.85
C GLU A 151 11.99 10.06 -8.32
N ASN A 152 10.78 10.45 -7.89
CA ASN A 152 10.50 11.80 -7.36
C ASN A 152 11.31 12.10 -6.09
N ARG A 153 11.55 11.11 -5.22
CA ARG A 153 12.40 11.28 -4.03
C ARG A 153 13.85 11.59 -4.37
N LYS A 154 14.33 11.14 -5.53
CA LYS A 154 15.71 11.36 -6.02
C LYS A 154 15.81 12.57 -6.95
N ALA A 155 14.68 13.12 -7.40
CA ALA A 155 14.65 14.22 -8.34
C ALA A 155 15.30 15.47 -7.71
N SER A 156 16.26 16.06 -8.42
CA SER A 156 16.90 17.33 -8.05
C SER A 156 16.16 18.56 -8.61
N GLY A 157 15.15 18.33 -9.44
CA GLY A 157 14.40 19.37 -10.12
C GLY A 157 12.98 19.52 -9.58
N PRO A 158 12.25 20.54 -10.05
CA PRO A 158 10.90 20.78 -9.60
C PRO A 158 9.95 19.66 -10.04
N VAL A 159 9.13 19.18 -9.10
CA VAL A 159 8.16 18.09 -9.33
C VAL A 159 6.76 18.68 -9.32
N ASP A 160 6.01 18.43 -10.40
CA ASP A 160 4.58 18.76 -10.45
C ASP A 160 3.80 17.82 -9.50
N PRO A 161 3.13 18.35 -8.44
CA PRO A 161 2.57 17.50 -7.41
C PRO A 161 1.38 16.66 -7.87
N ASP A 162 0.55 17.20 -8.77
CA ASP A 162 -0.61 16.49 -9.31
C ASP A 162 -0.16 15.34 -10.21
N ARG A 163 0.85 15.57 -11.06
CA ARG A 163 1.48 14.52 -11.85
C ARG A 163 2.12 13.45 -10.98
N ALA A 164 2.88 13.84 -9.96
CA ALA A 164 3.53 12.90 -9.04
C ALA A 164 2.51 12.02 -8.30
N PHE A 165 1.39 12.62 -7.87
CA PHE A 165 0.30 11.91 -7.23
C PHE A 165 -0.38 10.94 -8.22
N TYR A 166 -0.78 11.44 -9.38
CA TYR A 166 -1.46 10.65 -10.41
C TYR A 166 -0.62 9.48 -10.91
N GLU A 167 0.66 9.71 -11.19
CA GLU A 167 1.57 8.67 -11.66
C GLU A 167 1.73 7.56 -10.61
N CYS A 168 1.90 7.90 -9.33
CA CYS A 168 1.91 6.92 -8.24
C CYS A 168 0.63 6.08 -8.19
N CYS A 169 -0.55 6.67 -8.36
CA CYS A 169 -1.80 5.90 -8.38
C CYS A 169 -1.83 4.86 -9.52
N ILE A 170 -1.17 5.14 -10.65
CA ILE A 170 -0.99 4.17 -11.73
C ILE A 170 0.00 3.07 -11.32
N ASP A 171 1.15 3.40 -10.70
CA ASP A 171 2.09 2.37 -10.18
C ASP A 171 1.36 1.39 -9.27
N ARG A 172 0.48 1.93 -8.41
CA ARG A 172 -0.32 1.19 -7.45
C ARG A 172 -1.56 0.51 -8.02
N LYS A 173 -1.75 0.58 -9.34
CA LYS A 173 -2.80 -0.16 -10.08
C LYS A 173 -4.21 0.17 -9.58
N LEU A 174 -4.48 1.45 -9.29
CA LEU A 174 -5.81 1.90 -8.92
C LEU A 174 -6.76 1.94 -10.14
N PRO A 175 -8.06 1.63 -9.96
CA PRO A 175 -9.03 1.68 -11.04
C PRO A 175 -9.27 3.13 -11.50
N ASP A 176 -9.76 3.32 -12.73
CA ASP A 176 -9.94 4.66 -13.31
C ASP A 176 -10.87 5.57 -12.48
N ALA A 177 -11.86 5.00 -11.78
CA ALA A 177 -12.71 5.73 -10.85
C ALA A 177 -11.89 6.44 -9.75
N CYS A 178 -10.86 5.78 -9.22
CA CYS A 178 -9.94 6.36 -8.25
C CYS A 178 -8.93 7.30 -8.92
N LEU A 179 -8.47 6.99 -10.14
CA LEU A 179 -7.54 7.86 -10.86
C LEU A 179 -8.11 9.25 -11.13
N SER A 180 -9.43 9.38 -11.30
CA SER A 180 -10.11 10.67 -11.44
C SER A 180 -9.97 11.57 -10.20
N LYS A 181 -9.60 10.98 -9.06
CA LYS A 181 -9.39 11.64 -7.77
C LYS A 181 -7.92 11.77 -7.39
N CYS A 182 -6.99 11.23 -8.17
CA CYS A 182 -5.55 11.27 -7.89
C CYS A 182 -4.90 12.60 -8.29
N THR A 183 -5.51 13.70 -7.87
CA THR A 183 -5.00 15.07 -7.97
C THR A 183 -5.37 15.79 -6.69
N PHE A 184 -4.60 16.79 -6.28
CA PHE A 184 -4.86 17.55 -5.06
C PHE A 184 -6.15 18.38 -5.16
N GLY A 185 -6.60 18.71 -6.36
CA GLY A 185 -7.89 19.38 -6.58
C GLY A 185 -9.10 18.45 -6.44
N ALA A 186 -9.00 17.18 -6.85
CA ALA A 186 -10.11 16.22 -6.81
C ALA A 186 -10.10 15.33 -5.54
N PHE A 187 -8.95 15.20 -4.89
CA PHE A 187 -8.80 14.50 -3.62
C PHE A 187 -9.23 15.41 -2.48
N THR A 188 -10.53 15.48 -2.23
CA THR A 188 -11.13 16.38 -1.23
C THR A 188 -11.89 15.61 -0.15
N LYS A 189 -12.26 16.31 0.92
CA LYS A 189 -13.16 15.77 1.95
C LYS A 189 -14.45 15.21 1.33
N GLN A 190 -15.04 15.89 0.35
CA GLN A 190 -16.29 15.44 -0.29
C GLN A 190 -16.09 14.13 -1.04
N SER A 191 -14.99 14.00 -1.80
CA SER A 191 -14.63 12.76 -2.48
C SER A 191 -14.47 11.60 -1.49
N LEU A 192 -13.79 11.83 -0.36
CA LEU A 192 -13.61 10.81 0.68
C LEU A 192 -14.92 10.40 1.35
N THR A 193 -15.77 11.37 1.67
CA THR A 193 -17.08 11.11 2.26
C THR A 193 -17.96 10.29 1.31
N ALA A 194 -17.94 10.59 0.01
CA ALA A 194 -18.66 9.80 -1.00
C ALA A 194 -18.13 8.36 -1.12
N MET A 195 -16.80 8.17 -1.08
CA MET A 195 -16.18 6.84 -1.05
C MET A 195 -16.58 6.06 0.22
N TYR A 196 -16.58 6.72 1.37
CA TYR A 196 -16.95 6.12 2.65
C TYR A 196 -18.40 5.64 2.69
N PHE A 197 -19.34 6.44 2.19
CA PHE A 197 -20.75 6.06 2.07
C PHE A 197 -21.04 5.16 0.85
N LYS A 198 -20.00 4.70 0.14
CA LYS A 198 -20.10 3.86 -1.07
C LYS A 198 -20.98 4.49 -2.17
N GLN A 199 -21.06 5.82 -2.17
CA GLN A 199 -21.72 6.61 -3.22
C GLN A 199 -20.78 6.83 -4.41
N ASP A 200 -19.48 6.58 -4.21
CA ASP A 200 -18.46 6.66 -5.24
C ASP A 200 -18.06 5.27 -5.76
N ALA A 201 -17.71 5.20 -7.05
CA ALA A 201 -17.22 3.96 -7.67
C ALA A 201 -15.79 3.58 -7.22
N CYS A 202 -15.03 4.53 -6.68
CA CYS A 202 -13.75 4.25 -6.03
C CYS A 202 -14.00 3.72 -4.60
N PRO A 203 -13.55 2.49 -4.27
CA PRO A 203 -13.76 1.93 -2.94
C PRO A 203 -12.93 2.65 -1.88
N LEU A 204 -13.45 2.74 -0.65
CA LEU A 204 -12.75 3.36 0.48
C LEU A 204 -11.40 2.69 0.75
N GLU A 205 -11.27 1.39 0.52
CA GLU A 205 -10.04 0.63 0.75
C GLU A 205 -8.89 1.07 -0.17
N ALA A 206 -9.17 1.74 -1.30
CA ALA A 206 -8.17 2.34 -2.18
C ALA A 206 -7.63 3.68 -1.64
N MET A 207 -8.32 4.29 -0.67
CA MET A 207 -7.92 5.57 -0.06
C MET A 207 -6.52 5.50 0.56
N LYS A 208 -6.15 4.39 1.21
CA LYS A 208 -4.81 4.23 1.80
C LYS A 208 -3.70 4.39 0.75
N GLU A 209 -3.96 3.92 -0.47
CA GLU A 209 -3.02 4.00 -1.58
C GLU A 209 -2.95 5.41 -2.15
N MET A 210 -4.09 6.08 -2.21
CA MET A 210 -4.17 7.48 -2.62
C MET A 210 -3.46 8.39 -1.62
N GLN A 211 -3.63 8.17 -0.31
CA GLN A 211 -2.92 8.92 0.73
C GLN A 211 -1.41 8.67 0.68
N PHE A 212 -0.98 7.42 0.52
CA PHE A 212 0.42 7.08 0.32
C PHE A 212 1.01 7.85 -0.87
N CYS A 213 0.29 7.87 -1.99
CA CYS A 213 0.72 8.55 -3.20
C CYS A 213 0.73 10.08 -3.06
N ALA A 214 -0.28 10.67 -2.43
CA ALA A 214 -0.31 12.12 -2.18
C ALA A 214 0.87 12.55 -1.29
N ALA A 215 1.18 11.79 -0.25
CA ALA A 215 2.28 12.05 0.68
C ALA A 215 3.65 11.53 0.21
N GLN A 216 3.74 10.92 -0.99
CA GLN A 216 4.98 10.32 -1.53
C GLN A 216 5.67 9.35 -0.56
N GLY A 217 4.89 8.67 0.29
CA GLY A 217 5.33 7.75 1.31
C GLY A 217 6.12 8.34 2.50
N ARG A 218 6.04 9.66 2.74
CA ARG A 218 6.83 10.36 3.78
C ARG A 218 6.02 10.60 5.05
N ASP A 219 6.72 10.89 6.15
CA ASP A 219 6.12 11.29 7.42
C ASP A 219 5.92 12.81 7.49
N HIS A 220 4.67 13.24 7.65
CA HIS A 220 4.26 14.64 7.74
C HIS A 220 3.69 15.02 9.11
N ARG A 221 3.84 14.18 10.14
CA ARG A 221 3.23 14.40 11.47
C ARG A 221 3.52 15.78 12.05
N ASP A 222 4.75 16.29 11.90
CA ASP A 222 5.13 17.63 12.39
C ASP A 222 4.39 18.76 11.68
N CYS A 223 4.17 18.64 10.37
CA CYS A 223 3.37 19.61 9.62
C CYS A 223 1.90 19.52 10.04
N CYS A 224 1.36 18.31 10.12
CA CYS A 224 -0.03 18.08 10.50
C CYS A 224 -0.36 18.57 11.92
N ALA A 225 0.51 18.30 12.89
CA ALA A 225 0.34 18.75 14.26
C ALA A 225 0.28 20.28 14.33
N ARG A 226 1.18 20.98 13.63
CA ARG A 226 1.18 22.45 13.56
C ARG A 226 -0.04 23.02 12.83
N ASN A 227 -0.60 22.29 11.87
CA ASN A 227 -1.81 22.69 11.13
C ASN A 227 -3.11 22.21 11.81
N GLY A 228 -3.05 21.79 13.08
CA GLY A 228 -4.23 21.51 13.89
C GLY A 228 -4.98 20.23 13.51
N VAL A 229 -4.32 19.26 12.85
CA VAL A 229 -4.92 17.94 12.56
C VAL A 229 -5.34 17.19 13.84
N THR A 230 -4.66 17.48 14.95
CA THR A 230 -4.95 16.94 16.29
C THR A 230 -6.14 17.59 16.99
N THR A 231 -6.75 18.64 16.42
CA THR A 231 -7.86 19.39 17.05
C THR A 231 -9.23 18.77 16.80
N THR A 232 -9.30 17.64 16.10
CA THR A 232 -10.55 16.90 15.86
C THR A 232 -10.96 16.11 17.10
N LEU A 233 -12.18 15.57 17.09
CA LEU A 233 -12.66 14.69 18.16
C LEU A 233 -11.79 13.43 18.35
N ALA A 234 -11.14 12.95 17.28
CA ALA A 234 -10.23 11.80 17.33
C ALA A 234 -8.81 12.16 17.82
N GLY A 235 -8.51 13.45 18.01
CA GLY A 235 -7.28 13.93 18.62
C GLY A 235 -6.02 13.51 17.85
N ALA A 236 -5.01 13.05 18.60
CA ALA A 236 -3.73 12.62 18.06
C ALA A 236 -3.82 11.40 17.11
N LYS A 237 -4.92 10.64 17.14
CA LYS A 237 -5.11 9.50 16.22
C LYS A 237 -5.05 9.93 14.76
N CYS A 238 -5.45 11.16 14.44
CA CYS A 238 -5.42 11.68 13.09
C CYS A 238 -4.01 11.86 12.52
N LEU A 239 -2.97 11.85 13.37
CA LEU A 239 -1.58 11.87 12.90
C LEU A 239 -1.17 10.58 12.18
N SER A 240 -1.89 9.48 12.37
CA SER A 240 -1.71 8.26 11.57
C SER A 240 -1.93 8.49 10.07
N PHE A 241 -2.81 9.41 9.69
CA PHE A 241 -3.01 9.80 8.30
C PHE A 241 -1.87 10.64 7.71
N CYS A 242 -1.01 11.19 8.56
CA CYS A 242 0.11 12.00 8.15
C CYS A 242 1.41 11.19 8.02
N ASP A 243 1.48 10.04 8.68
CA ASP A 243 2.56 9.08 8.51
C ASP A 243 2.20 8.10 7.39
N GLN A 244 2.77 8.32 6.21
CA GLN A 244 2.50 7.50 5.03
C GLN A 244 3.67 6.58 4.69
N ARG A 245 4.55 6.29 5.65
CA ARG A 245 5.65 5.33 5.43
C ARG A 245 5.12 3.91 5.26
N LEU A 246 5.88 3.08 4.54
CA LEU A 246 5.54 1.68 4.36
C LEU A 246 5.53 0.94 5.71
N GLY A 247 4.72 -0.12 5.82
CA GLY A 247 4.57 -0.91 7.05
C GLY A 247 3.53 -0.38 8.05
N HIS A 248 2.93 0.79 7.81
CA HIS A 248 1.85 1.34 8.64
C HIS A 248 0.52 1.50 7.87
N PRO A 249 -0.04 0.43 7.26
CA PRO A 249 -1.33 0.54 6.57
C PRO A 249 -2.44 0.78 7.59
N GLN A 250 -2.94 2.02 7.66
CA GLN A 250 -4.01 2.38 8.59
C GLN A 250 -5.31 1.66 8.20
N GLN A 251 -5.91 0.98 9.16
CA GLN A 251 -7.27 0.47 9.01
C GLN A 251 -8.23 1.64 9.14
N LEU A 252 -9.03 1.86 8.09
CA LEU A 252 -10.00 2.94 8.00
C LEU A 252 -11.31 2.52 8.67
N ASP A 253 -11.29 2.43 10.00
CA ASP A 253 -12.51 2.20 10.77
C ASP A 253 -13.34 3.49 10.95
N MET A 254 -14.54 3.35 11.53
CA MET A 254 -15.44 4.50 11.75
C MET A 254 -14.88 5.53 12.76
N SER A 255 -13.88 5.17 13.57
CA SER A 255 -13.29 6.06 14.57
C SER A 255 -12.43 7.17 13.96
N TYR A 256 -12.03 7.00 12.70
CA TYR A 256 -11.21 7.95 11.95
C TYR A 256 -12.03 8.98 11.16
N VAL A 257 -13.36 8.86 11.08
CA VAL A 257 -14.22 9.82 10.38
C VAL A 257 -14.01 11.28 10.84
N PRO A 258 -13.86 11.58 12.16
CA PRO A 258 -13.59 12.96 12.60
C PRO A 258 -12.29 13.54 12.04
N CYS A 259 -11.32 12.70 11.66
CA CYS A 259 -10.10 13.18 11.04
C CYS A 259 -10.35 13.85 9.69
N PHE A 260 -11.41 13.47 8.97
CA PHE A 260 -11.71 14.04 7.66
C PHE A 260 -12.09 15.52 7.71
N ASP A 261 -12.47 16.05 8.89
CA ASP A 261 -12.70 17.48 9.09
C ASP A 261 -11.45 18.34 8.88
N ARG A 262 -10.26 17.76 9.10
CA ARG A 262 -8.96 18.41 8.88
C ARG A 262 -8.24 17.86 7.64
N PHE A 263 -8.95 17.17 6.75
CA PHE A 263 -8.34 16.53 5.59
C PHE A 263 -7.62 17.52 4.66
N GLU A 264 -8.20 18.69 4.42
CA GLU A 264 -7.55 19.74 3.61
C GLU A 264 -6.24 20.24 4.25
N SER A 265 -6.18 20.30 5.59
CA SER A 265 -4.95 20.64 6.32
C SER A 265 -3.87 19.57 6.16
N MET A 266 -4.25 18.28 6.18
CA MET A 266 -3.32 17.17 5.92
C MET A 266 -2.80 17.23 4.47
N LYS A 267 -3.71 17.36 3.51
CA LYS A 267 -3.39 17.45 2.08
C LYS A 267 -2.49 18.64 1.74
N SER A 268 -2.71 19.79 2.38
CA SER A 268 -1.84 20.96 2.24
C SER A 268 -0.39 20.66 2.64
N CYS A 269 -0.17 19.91 3.71
CA CYS A 269 1.17 19.47 4.10
C CYS A 269 1.85 18.63 3.02
N PHE A 270 1.13 17.70 2.40
CA PHE A 270 1.66 16.85 1.33
C PHE A 270 2.02 17.66 0.08
N TRP A 271 1.15 18.60 -0.32
CA TRP A 271 1.39 19.49 -1.45
C TRP A 271 2.62 20.37 -1.23
N HIS A 272 2.74 20.94 -0.02
CA HIS A 272 3.86 21.80 0.33
C HIS A 272 5.19 21.05 0.39
N ASP A 273 5.20 19.78 0.77
CA ASP A 273 6.43 18.96 0.74
C ASP A 273 6.96 18.82 -0.70
N LEU A 274 6.07 18.50 -1.65
CA LEU A 274 6.42 18.39 -3.08
C LEU A 274 6.84 19.73 -3.71
N THR A 275 6.23 20.84 -3.29
CA THR A 275 6.50 22.17 -3.86
C THR A 275 7.65 22.93 -3.18
N ARG A 276 8.19 22.47 -2.05
CA ARG A 276 9.32 23.13 -1.38
C ARG A 276 10.60 23.16 -2.22
N TYR A 277 10.73 22.31 -3.23
CA TYR A 277 11.81 22.36 -4.23
C TYR A 277 11.77 23.60 -5.14
N TYR A 278 10.69 24.38 -5.15
CA TYR A 278 10.61 25.65 -5.90
C TYR A 278 11.09 26.86 -5.09
N ARG A 279 11.51 26.69 -3.83
CA ARG A 279 11.88 27.80 -2.92
C ARG A 279 13.33 27.74 -2.40
N ALA A 280 14.16 26.87 -2.95
CA ALA A 280 15.60 26.83 -2.67
C ALA A 280 16.38 27.44 -3.85
#